data_AF-A0A849ZES1-F1
#
_entry.id   AF-A0A849ZES1-F1
#
_cell.length_a   1.000
_cell.length_b   1.000
_cell.length_c   1.000
_cell.angle_alpha   90.00
_cell.angle_beta   90.00
_cell.angle_gamma   90.00
#
_symmetry.space_group_name_H-M   'P 1'
#
loop_
_entity.id
_entity.type
_entity.pdbx_description
1 polymer ?
#
loop_
_entity_poly.entity_id
_entity_poly.type
_entity_poly.pdbx_seq_one_letter_code
_entity_poly.pdbx_strand_id
1 'polypeptide(L)'
;MDLGVSYFGNRIMRHFLADLKAIRDHHCTYIVHCFSENDQMFYKQTMKEIVQATKDAGLTAWVDPWGVGRVFGGEAFSHFTGQNPDSVQVANDGVITHCACPNAPKFREFMAKWIEDAAEIGAEILFWDEPHFYLPSWIGGRPGTWACLCAHCQEKWDALHPGKPMPRELTKEFEHVREDWLVEFLRFLTGKTKAIGLTNAVCLLPLGPNHPGVSENWEKVASLPSVDIIGTDPYWLFAGKDFTLENYVRPHTEKVMALAREHGLRAQMWLQGFRVPAGREPELIEAVKIFAEAGCRDIAVWGFDACEHISWIRPDNPKLVWKTVGEAYALVKDLN
;
A
#
# COMPACT_ATOMS: atom_id res chain seq x y z
N MET A 1 -18.28 12.02 -1.44
CA MET A 1 -17.37 10.86 -1.47
C MET A 1 -16.11 11.16 -2.26
N ASP A 2 -14.96 10.71 -1.77
CA ASP A 2 -13.73 10.55 -2.53
C ASP A 2 -13.65 9.08 -3.01
N LEU A 3 -13.75 8.88 -4.31
CA LEU A 3 -13.70 7.56 -4.95
C LEU A 3 -12.43 7.43 -5.79
N GLY A 4 -11.65 6.38 -5.57
CA GLY A 4 -10.30 6.23 -6.08
C GLY A 4 -10.08 4.98 -6.91
N VAL A 5 -9.02 5.01 -7.73
CA VAL A 5 -8.55 3.82 -8.44
C VAL A 5 -7.03 3.84 -8.52
N SER A 6 -6.38 2.70 -8.29
CA SER A 6 -4.95 2.56 -8.57
C SER A 6 -4.67 2.38 -10.06
N TYR A 7 -3.58 2.97 -10.54
CA TYR A 7 -3.18 2.94 -11.94
C TYR A 7 -1.70 2.59 -12.09
N PHE A 8 -1.45 1.36 -12.54
CA PHE A 8 -0.13 0.81 -12.87
C PHE A 8 -0.06 0.36 -14.34
N GLY A 9 -0.89 0.98 -15.20
CA GLY A 9 -0.95 0.70 -16.63
C GLY A 9 0.28 1.19 -17.41
N ASN A 10 0.12 1.34 -18.72
CA ASN A 10 1.19 1.76 -19.60
C ASN A 10 1.57 3.24 -19.40
N ARG A 11 2.79 3.64 -19.79
CA ARG A 11 3.27 5.04 -19.74
C ARG A 11 3.07 5.80 -21.06
N ILE A 12 2.17 5.31 -21.92
CA ILE A 12 1.96 5.91 -23.24
C ILE A 12 0.78 6.88 -23.14
N MET A 13 1.06 8.17 -23.25
CA MET A 13 0.08 9.25 -23.01
C MET A 13 -1.25 9.06 -23.75
N ARG A 14 -1.24 8.68 -25.03
CA ARG A 14 -2.49 8.48 -25.80
C ARG A 14 -3.41 7.40 -25.21
N HIS A 15 -2.85 6.37 -24.56
CA HIS A 15 -3.63 5.30 -23.94
C HIS A 15 -4.09 5.76 -22.55
N PHE A 16 -3.19 6.39 -21.79
CA PHE A 16 -3.56 6.99 -20.51
C PHE A 16 -4.73 7.98 -20.63
N LEU A 17 -4.77 8.84 -21.65
CA LEU A 17 -5.88 9.78 -21.84
C LEU A 17 -7.22 9.09 -22.10
N ALA A 18 -7.21 7.92 -22.76
CA ALA A 18 -8.41 7.11 -22.95
C ALA A 18 -8.84 6.45 -21.62
N ASP A 19 -7.87 5.91 -20.88
CA ASP A 19 -8.10 5.31 -19.56
C ASP A 19 -8.62 6.36 -18.56
N LEU A 20 -8.06 7.57 -18.55
CA LEU A 20 -8.48 8.71 -17.74
C LEU A 20 -9.95 9.07 -17.98
N LYS A 21 -10.40 9.03 -19.24
CA LYS A 21 -11.83 9.20 -19.55
C LYS A 21 -12.66 8.06 -18.94
N ALA A 22 -12.23 6.81 -19.10
CA ALA A 22 -12.93 5.66 -18.53
C ALA A 22 -13.01 5.71 -16.99
N ILE A 23 -11.92 6.15 -16.33
CA ILE A 23 -11.85 6.36 -14.87
C ILE A 23 -12.91 7.37 -14.42
N ARG A 24 -13.03 8.51 -15.12
CA ARG A 24 -14.06 9.52 -14.82
C ARG A 24 -15.47 9.01 -15.06
N ASP A 25 -15.67 8.26 -16.14
CA ASP A 25 -16.96 7.64 -16.47
C ASP A 25 -17.39 6.63 -15.36
N HIS A 26 -16.43 6.10 -14.58
CA HIS A 26 -16.66 5.23 -13.41
C HIS A 26 -16.73 5.99 -12.07
N HIS A 27 -17.02 7.29 -12.11
CA HIS A 27 -17.25 8.14 -10.93
C HIS A 27 -16.02 8.34 -10.01
N CYS A 28 -14.83 7.99 -10.47
CA CYS A 28 -13.62 8.26 -9.70
C CYS A 28 -13.36 9.77 -9.61
N THR A 29 -12.79 10.17 -8.49
CA THR A 29 -12.42 11.54 -8.10
C THR A 29 -10.92 11.71 -7.90
N TYR A 30 -10.18 10.61 -7.78
CA TYR A 30 -8.72 10.61 -7.72
C TYR A 30 -8.11 9.36 -8.34
N ILE A 31 -6.83 9.43 -8.68
CA ILE A 31 -6.03 8.30 -9.18
C ILE A 31 -4.82 8.12 -8.28
N VAL A 32 -4.57 6.87 -7.88
CA VAL A 32 -3.34 6.45 -7.21
C VAL A 32 -2.36 5.94 -8.25
N HIS A 33 -1.43 6.79 -8.67
CA HIS A 33 -0.42 6.45 -9.65
C HIS A 33 0.70 5.64 -9.01
N CYS A 34 0.82 4.38 -9.43
CA CYS A 34 1.93 3.53 -9.04
C CYS A 34 3.22 4.04 -9.68
N PHE A 35 4.15 4.52 -8.85
CA PHE A 35 5.41 5.13 -9.24
C PHE A 35 6.56 4.25 -8.73
N SER A 36 6.86 3.21 -9.50
CA SER A 36 7.89 2.24 -9.21
C SER A 36 9.31 2.81 -9.40
N GLU A 37 10.33 2.06 -8.98
CA GLU A 37 11.73 2.43 -9.24
C GLU A 37 12.03 2.54 -10.74
N ASN A 38 11.40 1.70 -11.57
CA ASN A 38 11.50 1.78 -13.03
C ASN A 38 10.91 3.09 -13.56
N ASP A 39 9.80 3.55 -12.98
CA ASP A 39 9.19 4.82 -13.37
C ASP A 39 10.07 6.00 -12.97
N GLN A 40 10.61 5.99 -11.75
CA GLN A 40 11.52 7.02 -11.27
C GLN A 40 12.78 7.11 -12.16
N MET A 41 13.32 5.97 -12.60
CA MET A 41 14.54 5.92 -13.38
C MET A 41 14.35 6.31 -14.85
N PHE A 42 13.28 5.81 -15.49
CA PHE A 42 13.14 5.88 -16.95
C PHE A 42 11.95 6.72 -17.43
N TYR A 43 10.94 6.92 -16.58
CA TYR A 43 9.67 7.54 -16.98
C TYR A 43 9.28 8.75 -16.14
N LYS A 44 10.17 9.31 -15.31
CA LYS A 44 9.83 10.41 -14.39
C LYS A 44 9.15 11.60 -15.07
N GLN A 45 9.70 12.07 -16.19
CA GLN A 45 9.10 13.18 -16.94
C GLN A 45 7.74 12.80 -17.54
N THR A 46 7.60 11.58 -18.04
CA THR A 46 6.31 11.07 -18.54
C THR A 46 5.28 10.92 -17.41
N MET A 47 5.70 10.48 -16.23
CA MET A 47 4.84 10.42 -15.04
C MET A 47 4.39 11.81 -14.60
N LYS A 48 5.25 12.82 -14.69
CA LYS A 48 4.86 14.22 -14.46
C LYS A 48 3.75 14.68 -15.41
N GLU A 49 3.86 14.33 -16.69
CA GLU A 49 2.84 14.66 -17.68
C GLU A 49 1.52 13.90 -17.42
N ILE A 50 1.60 12.62 -17.03
CA ILE A 50 0.44 11.78 -16.68
C ILE A 50 -0.28 12.35 -15.44
N VAL A 51 0.47 12.67 -14.38
CA VAL A 51 -0.03 13.28 -13.15
C VAL A 51 -0.66 14.65 -13.46
N GLN A 52 -0.03 15.46 -14.31
CA GLN A 52 -0.61 16.73 -14.72
C GLN A 52 -1.93 16.53 -15.48
N ALA A 53 -2.00 15.55 -16.39
CA ALA A 53 -3.25 15.23 -17.10
C ALA A 53 -4.37 14.75 -16.16
N THR A 54 -4.05 14.00 -15.09
CA THR A 54 -5.01 13.68 -14.02
C THR A 54 -5.60 14.94 -13.40
N LYS A 55 -4.75 15.90 -13.04
CA LYS A 55 -5.15 17.17 -12.40
C LYS A 55 -5.94 18.06 -13.35
N ASP A 56 -5.52 18.17 -14.61
CA ASP A 56 -6.22 18.93 -15.65
C ASP A 56 -7.63 18.37 -15.91
N ALA A 57 -7.84 17.07 -15.66
CA ALA A 57 -9.14 16.42 -15.75
C ALA A 57 -10.00 16.59 -14.47
N GLY A 58 -9.51 17.32 -13.47
CA GLY A 58 -10.21 17.62 -12.22
C GLY A 58 -10.15 16.51 -11.18
N LEU A 59 -9.20 15.58 -11.28
CA LEU A 59 -8.98 14.50 -10.32
C LEU A 59 -7.77 14.80 -9.44
N THR A 60 -7.81 14.39 -8.17
CA THR A 60 -6.64 14.48 -7.27
C THR A 60 -5.59 13.43 -7.67
N ALA A 61 -4.31 13.82 -7.67
CA ALA A 61 -3.21 12.91 -8.01
C ALA A 61 -2.50 12.38 -6.76
N TRP A 62 -2.69 11.09 -6.49
CA TRP A 62 -1.97 10.35 -5.46
C TRP A 62 -0.80 9.59 -6.09
N VAL A 63 0.26 9.35 -5.32
CA VAL A 63 1.42 8.59 -5.78
C VAL A 63 1.78 7.51 -4.78
N ASP A 64 2.03 6.31 -5.30
CA ASP A 64 2.24 5.07 -4.56
C ASP A 64 3.62 4.46 -4.89
N PRO A 65 4.45 4.06 -3.91
CA PRO A 65 5.77 3.46 -4.11
C PRO A 65 5.68 1.98 -4.49
N TRP A 66 4.86 1.65 -5.49
CA TRP A 66 4.54 0.29 -5.94
C TRP A 66 5.78 -0.60 -6.09
N GLY A 67 5.89 -1.62 -5.23
CA GLY A 67 6.98 -2.59 -5.18
C GLY A 67 8.37 -2.04 -4.83
N VAL A 68 8.50 -0.76 -4.48
CA VAL A 68 9.78 -0.11 -4.18
C VAL A 68 10.47 -0.81 -3.01
N GLY A 69 11.73 -1.20 -3.20
CA GLY A 69 12.50 -1.97 -2.22
C GLY A 69 11.91 -3.34 -1.86
N ARG A 70 10.80 -3.77 -2.48
CA ARG A 70 9.95 -4.89 -2.02
C ARG A 70 9.57 -4.80 -0.53
N VAL A 71 9.29 -3.58 -0.06
CA VAL A 71 8.80 -3.31 1.31
C VAL A 71 7.44 -2.61 1.31
N PHE A 72 6.86 -2.38 0.13
CA PHE A 72 5.50 -1.87 -0.09
C PHE A 72 4.75 -2.84 -1.00
N GLY A 73 3.43 -2.73 -1.01
CA GLY A 73 2.54 -3.51 -1.87
C GLY A 73 2.90 -3.45 -3.36
N GLY A 74 2.62 -4.53 -4.08
CA GLY A 74 2.73 -4.57 -5.54
C GLY A 74 3.61 -5.65 -6.18
N GLU A 75 3.45 -5.78 -7.50
CA GLU A 75 4.12 -6.77 -8.34
C GLU A 75 5.40 -6.24 -9.01
N ALA A 76 5.71 -4.94 -8.88
CA ALA A 76 6.90 -4.36 -9.46
C ALA A 76 8.19 -4.92 -8.83
N PHE A 77 9.22 -5.08 -9.66
CA PHE A 77 10.55 -5.47 -9.18
C PHE A 77 11.30 -4.26 -8.63
N SER A 78 12.18 -4.52 -7.67
CA SER A 78 13.10 -3.53 -7.12
C SER A 78 14.49 -3.70 -7.75
N HIS A 79 14.97 -2.64 -8.38
CA HIS A 79 16.36 -2.53 -8.84
C HIS A 79 17.31 -2.20 -7.68
N PHE A 80 16.84 -1.43 -6.70
CA PHE A 80 17.57 -1.04 -5.50
C PHE A 80 18.19 -2.26 -4.81
N THR A 81 17.43 -3.33 -4.63
CA THR A 81 17.89 -4.55 -3.94
C THR A 81 18.96 -5.30 -4.72
N GLY A 82 18.97 -5.20 -6.04
CA GLY A 82 20.03 -5.75 -6.89
C GLY A 82 21.33 -4.92 -6.88
N GLN A 83 21.24 -3.61 -6.70
CA GLN A 83 22.39 -2.70 -6.65
C GLN A 83 23.01 -2.57 -5.26
N ASN A 84 22.22 -2.80 -4.20
CA ASN A 84 22.62 -2.55 -2.81
C ASN A 84 22.44 -3.81 -1.95
N PRO A 85 23.19 -4.90 -2.22
CA PRO A 85 23.08 -6.15 -1.47
C PRO A 85 23.51 -6.03 0.00
N ASP A 86 24.20 -4.94 0.38
CA ASP A 86 24.52 -4.61 1.77
C ASP A 86 23.34 -3.97 2.51
N SER A 87 22.31 -3.52 1.78
CA SER A 87 21.14 -2.80 2.30
C SER A 87 19.85 -3.63 2.26
N VAL A 88 19.96 -4.93 1.98
CA VAL A 88 18.82 -5.86 1.98
C VAL A 88 18.66 -6.57 3.32
N GLN A 89 17.49 -7.14 3.54
CA GLN A 89 17.23 -7.92 4.74
C GLN A 89 17.93 -9.27 4.66
N VAL A 90 18.30 -9.84 5.81
CA VAL A 90 18.87 -11.18 5.91
C VAL A 90 17.87 -12.04 6.68
N ALA A 91 17.52 -13.20 6.14
CA ALA A 91 16.60 -14.11 6.82
C ALA A 91 17.30 -14.92 7.92
N ASN A 92 16.52 -15.63 8.73
CA ASN A 92 16.99 -16.45 9.85
C ASN A 92 17.90 -17.63 9.44
N ASP A 93 17.89 -18.01 8.17
CA ASP A 93 18.80 -18.99 7.57
C ASP A 93 20.14 -18.39 7.10
N GLY A 94 20.34 -17.07 7.30
CA GLY A 94 21.53 -16.33 6.86
C GLY A 94 21.52 -15.96 5.38
N VAL A 95 20.50 -16.34 4.62
CA VAL A 95 20.39 -16.03 3.20
C VAL A 95 19.75 -14.66 3.02
N ILE A 96 20.38 -13.82 2.21
CA ILE A 96 19.84 -12.51 1.83
C ILE A 96 18.43 -12.65 1.26
N THR A 97 17.55 -11.74 1.63
CA THR A 97 16.27 -11.57 0.97
C THR A 97 16.46 -10.57 -0.18
N HIS A 98 15.53 -10.56 -1.12
CA HIS A 98 15.49 -9.55 -2.18
C HIS A 98 14.61 -8.35 -1.76
N CYS A 99 14.55 -8.05 -0.46
CA CYS A 99 13.82 -6.92 0.11
C CYS A 99 14.81 -5.97 0.79
N ALA A 100 14.68 -4.67 0.55
CA ALA A 100 15.44 -3.65 1.23
C ALA A 100 15.17 -3.68 2.75
N CYS A 101 16.15 -3.29 3.56
CA CYS A 101 15.95 -3.17 4.99
C CYS A 101 15.46 -1.75 5.34
N PRO A 102 14.27 -1.58 5.98
CA PRO A 102 13.80 -0.28 6.47
C PRO A 102 14.76 0.42 7.44
N ASN A 103 15.69 -0.30 8.07
CA ASN A 103 16.72 0.26 8.94
C ASN A 103 18.02 0.62 8.22
N ALA A 104 18.21 0.23 6.95
CA ALA A 104 19.42 0.57 6.21
C ALA A 104 19.44 2.06 5.82
N PRO A 105 20.51 2.81 6.15
CA PRO A 105 20.62 4.23 5.80
C PRO A 105 20.48 4.50 4.30
N LYS A 106 21.14 3.69 3.45
CA LYS A 106 21.05 3.83 1.98
C LYS A 106 19.62 3.70 1.46
N PHE A 107 18.81 2.82 2.05
CA PHE A 107 17.42 2.68 1.64
C PHE A 107 16.57 3.88 2.08
N ARG A 108 16.83 4.42 3.28
CA ARG A 108 16.18 5.66 3.75
C ARG A 108 16.54 6.87 2.88
N GLU A 109 17.80 6.98 2.46
CA GLU A 109 18.25 7.99 1.49
C GLU A 109 17.56 7.83 0.14
N PHE A 110 17.47 6.61 -0.37
CA PHE A 110 16.73 6.31 -1.60
C PHE A 110 15.26 6.73 -1.50
N MET A 111 14.58 6.39 -0.39
CA MET A 111 13.19 6.79 -0.17
C MET A 111 13.01 8.30 0.00
N ALA A 112 13.96 9.00 0.62
CA ALA A 112 13.93 10.46 0.67
C ALA A 112 13.96 11.06 -0.74
N LYS A 113 14.82 10.52 -1.62
CA LYS A 113 14.88 10.93 -3.02
C LYS A 113 13.61 10.58 -3.79
N TRP A 114 13.02 9.42 -3.52
CA TRP A 114 11.73 9.02 -4.11
C TRP A 114 10.61 9.98 -3.72
N ILE A 115 10.55 10.42 -2.46
CA ILE A 115 9.59 11.42 -1.98
C ILE A 115 9.74 12.75 -2.73
N GLU A 116 10.98 13.23 -2.89
CA GLU A 116 11.27 14.44 -3.67
C GLU A 116 10.84 14.31 -5.13
N ASP A 117 11.08 13.15 -5.74
CA ASP A 117 10.66 12.88 -7.12
C ASP A 117 9.15 12.77 -7.27
N ALA A 118 8.46 12.14 -6.32
CA ALA A 118 7.00 12.08 -6.26
C ALA A 118 6.40 13.50 -6.17
N ALA A 119 7.01 14.38 -5.37
CA ALA A 119 6.62 15.78 -5.29
C ALA A 119 6.86 16.53 -6.62
N GLU A 120 8.01 16.30 -7.26
CA GLU A 120 8.37 16.96 -8.53
C GLU A 120 7.44 16.56 -9.70
N ILE A 121 6.96 15.31 -9.72
CA ILE A 121 5.97 14.87 -10.71
C ILE A 121 4.56 15.42 -10.42
N GLY A 122 4.35 16.04 -9.26
CA GLY A 122 3.13 16.79 -8.94
C GLY A 122 2.14 16.05 -8.05
N ALA A 123 2.60 15.06 -7.28
CA ALA A 123 1.77 14.38 -6.27
C ALA A 123 1.14 15.37 -5.29
N GLU A 124 -0.08 15.10 -4.86
CA GLU A 124 -0.78 15.83 -3.80
C GLU A 124 -0.83 15.00 -2.50
N ILE A 125 -0.91 13.68 -2.65
CA ILE A 125 -0.96 12.70 -1.56
C ILE A 125 0.03 11.57 -1.85
N LEU A 126 0.86 11.21 -0.88
CA LEU A 126 1.68 10.00 -0.95
C LEU A 126 0.98 8.87 -0.20
N PHE A 127 0.77 7.76 -0.91
CA PHE A 127 0.14 6.56 -0.40
C PHE A 127 1.22 5.57 0.03
N TRP A 128 1.33 5.30 1.32
CA TRP A 128 2.26 4.32 1.88
C TRP A 128 1.56 2.96 1.95
N ASP A 129 1.71 2.21 0.86
CA ASP A 129 1.03 0.95 0.62
C ASP A 129 1.66 -0.21 1.39
N GLU A 130 0.94 -0.68 2.40
CA GLU A 130 1.27 -1.88 3.17
C GLU A 130 2.74 -2.01 3.62
N PRO A 131 3.39 -1.00 4.25
CA PRO A 131 4.82 -1.12 4.56
C PRO A 131 5.12 -2.36 5.41
N HIS A 132 6.12 -3.14 5.02
CA HIS A 132 6.40 -4.43 5.66
C HIS A 132 7.89 -4.82 5.62
N PHE A 133 8.32 -5.64 6.59
CA PHE A 133 9.53 -6.45 6.41
C PHE A 133 9.25 -7.59 5.43
N TYR A 134 10.28 -8.37 5.09
CA TYR A 134 10.19 -9.50 4.17
C TYR A 134 9.01 -10.44 4.48
N LEU A 135 8.18 -10.67 3.45
CA LEU A 135 7.01 -11.56 3.49
C LEU A 135 7.39 -12.95 2.93
N PRO A 136 7.52 -13.98 3.78
CA PRO A 136 7.93 -15.33 3.34
C PRO A 136 6.88 -16.05 2.48
N SER A 137 5.61 -15.69 2.62
CA SER A 137 4.48 -16.30 1.90
C SER A 137 4.03 -15.49 0.67
N TRP A 138 4.76 -14.42 0.33
CA TRP A 138 4.47 -13.59 -0.83
C TRP A 138 5.32 -13.99 -2.06
N ILE A 139 5.12 -13.30 -3.18
CA ILE A 139 5.78 -13.55 -4.46
C ILE A 139 7.31 -13.58 -4.29
N GLY A 140 7.91 -14.75 -4.54
CA GLY A 140 9.35 -14.96 -4.42
C GLY A 140 9.87 -15.10 -2.98
N GLY A 141 8.97 -15.18 -1.99
CA GLY A 141 9.29 -15.51 -0.61
C GLY A 141 9.62 -17.00 -0.40
N ARG A 142 10.29 -17.29 0.71
CA ARG A 142 10.65 -18.64 1.17
C ARG A 142 9.82 -19.00 2.40
N PRO A 143 8.80 -19.87 2.29
CA PRO A 143 7.99 -20.30 3.42
C PRO A 143 8.85 -20.88 4.55
N GLY A 144 8.47 -20.62 5.81
CA GLY A 144 9.21 -21.08 7.00
C GLY A 144 10.43 -20.23 7.37
N THR A 145 10.69 -19.13 6.66
CA THR A 145 11.75 -18.16 6.99
C THR A 145 11.17 -16.84 7.51
N TRP A 146 11.97 -16.06 8.21
CA TRP A 146 11.63 -14.70 8.64
C TRP A 146 12.88 -13.81 8.59
N ALA A 147 12.66 -12.51 8.45
CA ALA A 147 13.71 -11.50 8.46
C ALA A 147 13.30 -10.36 9.41
N CYS A 148 14.18 -9.48 9.88
CA CYS A 148 15.50 -9.18 9.33
C CYS A 148 16.60 -9.31 10.39
N LEU A 149 17.66 -10.05 10.05
CA LEU A 149 18.89 -10.23 10.83
C LEU A 149 20.11 -9.56 10.17
N CYS A 150 19.93 -8.55 9.31
CA CYS A 150 21.06 -7.84 8.69
C CYS A 150 21.87 -7.04 9.72
N ALA A 151 23.07 -6.60 9.35
CA ALA A 151 23.96 -5.83 10.22
C ALA A 151 23.28 -4.58 10.83
N HIS A 152 22.47 -3.85 10.04
CA HIS A 152 21.75 -2.67 10.55
C HIS A 152 20.69 -3.01 11.60
N CYS A 153 19.98 -4.14 11.46
CA CYS A 153 19.04 -4.58 12.47
C CYS A 153 19.75 -5.12 13.72
N GLN A 154 20.92 -5.76 13.56
CA GLN A 154 21.75 -6.17 14.70
C GLN A 154 22.24 -4.95 15.48
N GLU A 155 22.74 -3.91 14.79
CA GLU A 155 23.16 -2.65 15.42
C GLU A 155 22.03 -1.98 16.21
N LYS A 156 20.81 -1.89 15.63
CA LYS A 156 19.64 -1.35 16.36
C LYS A 156 19.22 -2.24 17.53
N TRP A 157 19.32 -3.56 17.38
CA TRP A 157 19.04 -4.48 18.47
C TRP A 157 20.01 -4.27 19.63
N ASP A 158 21.31 -4.23 19.36
CA ASP A 158 22.36 -4.06 20.37
C ASP A 158 22.23 -2.72 21.10
N ALA A 159 21.84 -1.66 20.39
CA ALA A 159 21.57 -0.36 20.99
C ALA A 159 20.35 -0.39 21.94
N LEU A 160 19.31 -1.13 21.60
CA LEU A 160 18.09 -1.27 22.43
C LEU A 160 18.30 -2.25 23.59
N HIS A 161 19.14 -3.27 23.39
CA HIS A 161 19.38 -4.35 24.34
C HIS A 161 20.88 -4.63 24.56
N PRO A 162 21.63 -3.71 25.20
CA PRO A 162 23.06 -3.86 25.39
C PRO A 162 23.44 -5.19 26.05
N GLY A 163 24.32 -5.95 25.40
CA GLY A 163 24.82 -7.24 25.89
C GLY A 163 23.87 -8.42 25.71
N LYS A 164 22.68 -8.25 25.11
CA LYS A 164 21.80 -9.37 24.74
C LYS A 164 21.94 -9.67 23.25
N PRO A 165 22.24 -10.92 22.85
CA PRO A 165 22.29 -11.28 21.44
C PRO A 165 20.90 -11.16 20.79
N MET A 166 20.87 -10.78 19.52
CA MET A 166 19.64 -10.78 18.72
C MET A 166 19.02 -12.19 18.69
N PRO A 167 17.69 -12.33 18.84
CA PRO A 167 17.03 -13.63 18.87
C PRO A 167 17.26 -14.44 17.59
N ARG A 168 17.46 -15.76 17.74
CA ARG A 168 17.55 -16.72 16.63
C ARG A 168 16.20 -17.33 16.23
N GLU A 169 15.18 -17.06 17.03
CA GLU A 169 13.80 -17.45 16.80
C GLU A 169 12.92 -16.20 16.82
N LEU A 170 11.76 -16.29 16.16
CA LEU A 170 10.81 -15.20 16.12
C LEU A 170 9.99 -15.15 17.42
N THR A 171 10.57 -14.54 18.44
CA THR A 171 9.89 -14.34 19.73
C THR A 171 8.89 -13.19 19.64
N LYS A 172 7.88 -13.19 20.51
CA LYS A 172 6.91 -12.08 20.62
C LYS A 172 7.60 -10.73 20.87
N GLU A 173 8.62 -10.70 21.71
CA GLU A 173 9.44 -9.49 21.94
C GLU A 173 10.06 -8.99 20.63
N PHE A 174 10.66 -9.91 19.85
CA PHE A 174 11.30 -9.53 18.60
C PHE A 174 10.30 -9.11 17.51
N GLU A 175 9.10 -9.67 17.50
CA GLU A 175 8.00 -9.18 16.65
C GLU A 175 7.65 -7.73 16.95
N HIS A 176 7.49 -7.37 18.23
CA HIS A 176 7.20 -5.99 18.65
C HIS A 176 8.34 -5.03 18.27
N VAL A 177 9.60 -5.44 18.46
CA VAL A 177 10.76 -4.62 18.08
C VAL A 177 10.79 -4.36 16.57
N ARG A 178 10.50 -5.38 15.74
CA ARG A 178 10.38 -5.18 14.28
C ARG A 178 9.24 -4.24 13.94
N GLU A 179 8.08 -4.38 14.58
CA GLU A 179 6.97 -3.47 14.40
C GLU A 179 7.37 -2.02 14.73
N ASP A 180 8.07 -1.80 15.85
CA ASP A 180 8.53 -0.47 16.26
C ASP A 180 9.53 0.14 15.26
N TRP A 181 10.44 -0.67 14.69
CA TRP A 181 11.34 -0.22 13.64
C TRP A 181 10.62 0.17 12.35
N LEU A 182 9.54 -0.55 12.01
CA LEU A 182 8.71 -0.23 10.87
C LEU A 182 7.90 1.05 11.10
N VAL A 183 7.36 1.25 12.31
CA VAL A 183 6.70 2.50 12.72
C VAL A 183 7.69 3.67 12.68
N GLU A 184 8.95 3.48 13.07
CA GLU A 184 10.00 4.49 12.94
C GLU A 184 10.32 4.81 11.47
N PHE A 185 10.32 3.81 10.59
CA PHE A 185 10.45 4.03 9.16
C PHE A 185 9.27 4.83 8.59
N LEU A 186 8.04 4.47 8.96
CA LEU A 186 6.84 5.24 8.62
C LEU A 186 6.90 6.68 9.14
N ARG A 187 7.34 6.90 10.38
CA ARG A 187 7.56 8.24 10.94
C ARG A 187 8.56 9.04 10.11
N PHE A 188 9.62 8.40 9.64
CA PHE A 188 10.61 9.01 8.76
C PHE A 188 10.02 9.42 7.41
N LEU A 189 9.30 8.50 6.76
CA LEU A 189 8.64 8.77 5.46
C LEU A 189 7.62 9.90 5.59
N THR A 190 6.67 9.74 6.51
CA THR A 190 5.57 10.70 6.70
C THR A 190 6.06 12.08 7.15
N GLY A 191 7.07 12.13 8.01
CA GLY A 191 7.70 13.38 8.41
C GLY A 191 8.37 14.11 7.25
N LYS A 192 9.05 13.39 6.35
CA LYS A 192 9.62 13.97 5.12
C LYS A 192 8.56 14.50 4.17
N THR A 193 7.50 13.72 3.93
CA THR A 193 6.35 14.15 3.11
C THR A 193 5.71 15.42 3.66
N LYS A 194 5.48 15.48 4.97
CA LYS A 194 4.87 16.65 5.61
C LYS A 194 5.77 17.88 5.52
N ALA A 195 7.09 17.69 5.66
CA ALA A 195 8.07 18.77 5.57
C ALA A 195 8.11 19.44 4.19
N ILE A 196 7.74 18.72 3.12
CA ILE A 196 7.63 19.28 1.76
C ILE A 196 6.19 19.69 1.40
N GLY A 197 5.25 19.65 2.35
CA GLY A 197 3.89 20.16 2.19
C GLY A 197 2.89 19.19 1.57
N LEU A 198 3.23 17.90 1.44
CA LEU A 198 2.31 16.88 0.92
C LEU A 198 1.52 16.19 2.05
N THR A 199 0.42 15.54 1.66
CA THR A 199 -0.44 14.75 2.57
C THR A 199 0.01 13.30 2.60
N ASN A 200 -0.08 12.65 3.77
CA ASN A 200 0.23 11.24 3.94
C ASN A 200 -1.03 10.39 4.08
N ALA A 201 -1.10 9.33 3.29
CA ALA A 201 -2.03 8.22 3.47
C ALA A 201 -1.26 6.94 3.80
N VAL A 202 -1.64 6.20 4.83
CA VAL A 202 -1.00 4.93 5.19
C VAL A 202 -2.01 3.80 5.15
N CYS A 203 -1.73 2.76 4.37
CA CYS A 203 -2.50 1.52 4.35
C CYS A 203 -1.81 0.45 5.20
N LEU A 204 -2.58 -0.26 6.01
CA LEU A 204 -2.06 -1.33 6.85
C LEU A 204 -2.73 -2.67 6.51
N LEU A 205 -1.91 -3.71 6.36
CA LEU A 205 -2.35 -5.06 6.06
C LEU A 205 -3.18 -5.68 7.19
N PRO A 206 -4.40 -6.20 6.91
CA PRO A 206 -5.28 -6.83 7.89
C PRO A 206 -4.95 -8.32 8.13
N LEU A 207 -3.67 -8.65 8.35
CA LEU A 207 -3.18 -10.03 8.36
C LEU A 207 -2.97 -10.65 9.75
N GLY A 208 -3.35 -9.96 10.83
CA GLY A 208 -3.32 -10.51 12.20
C GLY A 208 -1.91 -10.84 12.73
N PRO A 209 -1.80 -11.55 13.87
CA PRO A 209 -0.52 -11.77 14.56
C PRO A 209 0.49 -12.56 13.71
N ASN A 210 1.78 -12.29 13.93
CA ASN A 210 2.94 -12.88 13.24
C ASN A 210 3.14 -12.40 11.78
N HIS A 211 2.40 -11.37 11.34
CA HIS A 211 2.62 -10.71 10.07
C HIS A 211 3.82 -9.73 10.17
N PRO A 212 4.73 -9.66 9.17
CA PRO A 212 5.94 -8.82 9.22
C PRO A 212 5.70 -7.31 8.94
N GLY A 213 4.45 -6.88 8.84
CA GLY A 213 4.01 -5.48 8.86
C GLY A 213 3.55 -5.02 10.26
N VAL A 214 2.92 -3.84 10.34
CA VAL A 214 2.25 -3.40 11.60
C VAL A 214 0.95 -4.18 11.76
N SER A 215 0.94 -5.15 12.66
CA SER A 215 -0.04 -6.24 12.61
C SER A 215 -1.04 -6.20 13.76
N GLU A 216 -0.58 -5.89 14.97
CA GLU A 216 -1.43 -5.88 16.16
C GLU A 216 -1.83 -4.45 16.53
N ASN A 217 -0.87 -3.52 16.56
CA ASN A 217 -1.09 -2.18 17.11
C ASN A 217 -1.06 -1.06 16.05
N TRP A 218 -2.15 -0.94 15.30
CA TRP A 218 -2.35 0.14 14.32
C TRP A 218 -2.40 1.54 14.94
N GLU A 219 -2.68 1.65 16.24
CA GLU A 219 -2.68 2.92 16.98
C GLU A 219 -1.29 3.58 16.96
N LYS A 220 -0.20 2.80 16.94
CA LYS A 220 1.17 3.32 16.78
C LYS A 220 1.36 4.12 15.49
N VAL A 221 0.65 3.75 14.44
CA VAL A 221 0.69 4.44 13.13
C VAL A 221 -0.30 5.61 13.13
N ALA A 222 -1.52 5.40 13.62
CA ALA A 222 -2.53 6.46 13.70
C ALA A 222 -2.09 7.65 14.59
N SER A 223 -1.27 7.38 15.62
CA SER A 223 -0.70 8.41 16.49
C SER A 223 0.53 9.13 15.94
N LEU A 224 1.00 8.79 14.73
CA LEU A 224 2.10 9.52 14.09
C LEU A 224 1.63 10.95 13.72
N PRO A 225 2.35 12.01 14.12
CA PRO A 225 1.89 13.40 13.97
C PRO A 225 1.80 13.88 12.52
N SER A 226 2.33 13.11 11.58
CA SER A 226 2.37 13.45 10.16
C SER A 226 1.50 12.53 9.29
N VAL A 227 0.73 11.61 9.89
CA VAL A 227 -0.28 10.83 9.17
C VAL A 227 -1.55 11.66 9.08
N ASP A 228 -2.14 11.75 7.88
CA ASP A 228 -3.37 12.50 7.63
C ASP A 228 -4.55 11.55 7.30
N ILE A 229 -4.26 10.40 6.67
CA ILE A 229 -5.24 9.36 6.32
C ILE A 229 -4.72 8.00 6.78
N ILE A 230 -5.60 7.23 7.43
CA ILE A 230 -5.36 5.83 7.80
C ILE A 230 -6.32 4.94 7.01
N GLY A 231 -5.81 3.83 6.49
CA GLY A 231 -6.62 2.88 5.72
C GLY A 231 -6.18 1.44 5.86
N THR A 232 -6.98 0.56 5.25
CA THR A 232 -6.71 -0.88 5.15
C THR A 232 -7.40 -1.46 3.92
N ASP A 233 -6.98 -2.67 3.56
CA ASP A 233 -7.31 -3.43 2.35
C ASP A 233 -7.77 -4.84 2.72
N PRO A 234 -8.99 -5.00 3.26
CA PRO A 234 -9.48 -6.30 3.70
C PRO A 234 -9.93 -7.15 2.51
N TYR A 235 -8.99 -7.55 1.63
CA TYR A 235 -9.21 -8.31 0.41
C TYR A 235 -9.61 -9.77 0.71
N TRP A 236 -10.88 -9.96 1.08
CA TRP A 236 -11.43 -11.22 1.59
C TRP A 236 -11.35 -12.37 0.59
N LEU A 237 -11.53 -12.10 -0.71
CA LEU A 237 -11.44 -13.16 -1.73
C LEU A 237 -9.99 -13.63 -1.91
N PHE A 238 -9.03 -12.74 -1.70
CA PHE A 238 -7.61 -13.06 -1.78
C PHE A 238 -7.07 -13.70 -0.49
N ALA A 239 -7.52 -13.21 0.67
CA ALA A 239 -7.09 -13.69 1.99
C ALA A 239 -7.41 -15.19 2.22
N GLY A 240 -8.47 -15.70 1.59
CA GLY A 240 -8.81 -17.11 1.57
C GLY A 240 -10.28 -17.40 1.85
N LYS A 241 -10.68 -18.65 1.67
CA LYS A 241 -12.09 -19.10 1.74
C LYS A 241 -12.78 -18.88 3.08
N ASP A 242 -12.01 -18.74 4.16
CA ASP A 242 -12.55 -18.57 5.52
C ASP A 242 -12.87 -17.09 5.83
N PHE A 243 -12.47 -16.16 4.94
CA PHE A 243 -12.71 -14.73 5.06
C PHE A 243 -13.90 -14.30 4.20
N THR A 244 -14.76 -13.48 4.80
CA THR A 244 -16.04 -13.02 4.25
C THR A 244 -16.23 -11.54 4.53
N LEU A 245 -17.27 -10.97 3.93
CA LEU A 245 -17.66 -9.58 4.22
C LEU A 245 -17.92 -9.36 5.72
N GLU A 246 -18.59 -10.29 6.39
CA GLU A 246 -19.03 -10.11 7.78
C GLU A 246 -17.94 -10.40 8.82
N ASN A 247 -17.10 -11.42 8.61
CA ASN A 247 -16.06 -11.78 9.57
C ASN A 247 -14.69 -11.12 9.29
N TYR A 248 -14.53 -10.44 8.14
CA TYR A 248 -13.26 -9.84 7.74
C TYR A 248 -13.42 -8.39 7.32
N VAL A 249 -14.26 -8.08 6.33
CA VAL A 249 -14.37 -6.72 5.79
C VAL A 249 -14.98 -5.75 6.81
N ARG A 250 -16.13 -6.10 7.39
CA ARG A 250 -16.84 -5.24 8.35
C ARG A 250 -15.99 -4.94 9.60
N PRO A 251 -15.38 -5.91 10.30
CA PRO A 251 -14.58 -5.62 11.49
C PRO A 251 -13.35 -4.74 11.21
N HIS A 252 -12.66 -4.95 10.07
CA HIS A 252 -11.52 -4.10 9.71
C HIS A 252 -11.94 -2.69 9.31
N THR A 253 -13.09 -2.56 8.64
CA THR A 253 -13.70 -1.26 8.36
C THR A 253 -14.00 -0.51 9.66
N GLU A 254 -14.70 -1.15 10.60
CA GLU A 254 -15.03 -0.56 11.91
C GLU A 254 -13.77 -0.16 12.69
N LYS A 255 -12.70 -0.97 12.64
CA LYS A 255 -11.41 -0.68 13.26
C LYS A 255 -10.77 0.58 12.67
N VAL A 256 -10.69 0.71 11.35
CA VAL A 256 -10.14 1.92 10.69
C VAL A 256 -10.99 3.15 11.04
N MET A 257 -12.31 3.02 10.98
CA MET A 257 -13.21 4.12 11.33
C MET A 257 -13.05 4.57 12.80
N ALA A 258 -12.84 3.63 13.73
CA ALA A 258 -12.58 3.95 15.13
C ALA A 258 -11.26 4.69 15.32
N LEU A 259 -10.17 4.19 14.75
CA LEU A 259 -8.85 4.83 14.81
C LEU A 259 -8.87 6.23 14.20
N ALA A 260 -9.52 6.39 13.04
CA ALA A 260 -9.63 7.68 12.39
C ALA A 260 -10.38 8.71 13.27
N ARG A 261 -11.49 8.30 13.92
CA ARG A 261 -12.22 9.18 14.85
C ARG A 261 -11.39 9.53 16.08
N GLU A 262 -10.70 8.57 16.67
CA GLU A 262 -9.92 8.75 17.90
C GLU A 262 -8.74 9.71 17.69
N HIS A 263 -8.08 9.62 16.54
CA HIS A 263 -6.89 10.43 16.22
C HIS A 263 -7.18 11.63 15.32
N GLY A 264 -8.45 11.87 14.93
CA GLY A 264 -8.83 12.99 14.07
C GLY A 264 -8.30 12.88 12.63
N LEU A 265 -8.18 11.65 12.11
CA LEU A 265 -7.69 11.35 10.76
C LEU A 265 -8.85 11.14 9.78
N ARG A 266 -8.54 11.16 8.49
CA ARG A 266 -9.45 10.58 7.47
C ARG A 266 -9.30 9.06 7.44
N ALA A 267 -10.41 8.37 7.18
CA ALA A 267 -10.46 6.92 7.00
C ALA A 267 -10.58 6.56 5.51
N GLN A 268 -9.75 5.64 5.05
CA GLN A 268 -9.80 5.09 3.68
C GLN A 268 -10.00 3.57 3.70
N MET A 269 -10.83 3.06 2.78
CA MET A 269 -11.01 1.63 2.57
C MET A 269 -10.68 1.22 1.14
N TRP A 270 -9.98 0.10 0.98
CA TRP A 270 -9.64 -0.44 -0.34
C TRP A 270 -10.52 -1.63 -0.72
N LEU A 271 -11.12 -1.54 -1.90
CA LEU A 271 -11.94 -2.55 -2.54
C LEU A 271 -11.08 -3.48 -3.42
N GLN A 272 -11.32 -4.78 -3.33
CA GLN A 272 -10.64 -5.78 -4.13
C GLN A 272 -11.17 -5.81 -5.58
N GLY A 273 -10.47 -5.17 -6.52
CA GLY A 273 -10.78 -5.23 -7.96
C GLY A 273 -10.03 -6.33 -8.73
N PHE A 274 -9.29 -7.19 -8.02
CA PHE A 274 -8.40 -8.19 -8.60
C PHE A 274 -8.71 -9.61 -8.06
N ARG A 275 -8.35 -10.65 -8.82
CA ARG A 275 -8.57 -12.07 -8.50
C ARG A 275 -9.98 -12.40 -8.03
N VAL A 276 -10.98 -11.67 -8.52
CA VAL A 276 -12.38 -11.93 -8.22
C VAL A 276 -12.82 -13.17 -9.01
N PRO A 277 -13.26 -14.26 -8.35
CA PRO A 277 -13.75 -15.44 -9.03
C PRO A 277 -15.09 -15.18 -9.73
N ALA A 278 -15.36 -15.88 -10.82
CA ALA A 278 -16.63 -15.77 -11.53
C ALA A 278 -17.82 -16.07 -10.60
N GLY A 279 -18.83 -15.21 -10.62
CA GLY A 279 -20.03 -15.30 -9.79
C GLY A 279 -19.91 -14.64 -8.41
N ARG A 280 -18.72 -14.13 -8.04
CA ARG A 280 -18.49 -13.39 -6.78
C ARG A 280 -18.52 -11.88 -6.96
N GLU A 281 -18.64 -11.37 -8.19
CA GLU A 281 -18.66 -9.94 -8.50
C GLU A 281 -19.70 -9.14 -7.67
N PRO A 282 -20.93 -9.63 -7.42
CA PRO A 282 -21.91 -8.89 -6.61
C PRO A 282 -21.42 -8.52 -5.19
N GLU A 283 -20.45 -9.25 -4.63
CA GLU A 283 -19.91 -8.94 -3.31
C GLU A 283 -19.15 -7.61 -3.26
N LEU A 284 -18.66 -7.11 -4.40
CA LEU A 284 -18.02 -5.80 -4.47
C LEU A 284 -18.98 -4.67 -4.14
N ILE A 285 -20.24 -4.80 -4.58
CA ILE A 285 -21.30 -3.85 -4.23
C ILE A 285 -21.58 -3.88 -2.73
N GLU A 286 -21.70 -5.08 -2.16
CA GLU A 286 -21.95 -5.26 -0.73
C GLU A 286 -20.77 -4.74 0.13
N ALA A 287 -19.52 -4.95 -0.29
CA ALA A 287 -18.35 -4.38 0.38
C ALA A 287 -18.37 -2.85 0.39
N VAL A 288 -18.68 -2.21 -0.75
CA VAL A 288 -18.79 -0.73 -0.83
C VAL A 288 -19.91 -0.21 0.06
N LYS A 289 -21.05 -0.92 0.14
CA LYS A 289 -22.13 -0.56 1.08
C LYS A 289 -21.64 -0.64 2.53
N ILE A 290 -20.95 -1.71 2.91
CA ILE A 290 -20.37 -1.86 4.26
C ILE A 290 -19.45 -0.69 4.59
N PHE A 291 -18.57 -0.29 3.66
CA PHE A 291 -17.70 0.87 3.85
C PHE A 291 -18.50 2.16 4.08
N ALA A 292 -19.49 2.44 3.23
CA ALA A 292 -20.29 3.65 3.30
C ALA A 292 -21.18 3.71 4.56
N GLU A 293 -21.80 2.59 4.94
CA GLU A 293 -22.62 2.43 6.15
C GLU A 293 -21.80 2.67 7.43
N ALA A 294 -20.54 2.24 7.44
CA ALA A 294 -19.62 2.51 8.55
C ALA A 294 -19.17 3.98 8.64
N GLY A 295 -19.56 4.81 7.66
CA GLY A 295 -19.22 6.23 7.59
C GLY A 295 -17.95 6.54 6.81
N CYS A 296 -17.35 5.56 6.12
CA CYS A 296 -16.19 5.83 5.27
C CYS A 296 -16.59 6.73 4.09
N ARG A 297 -15.73 7.71 3.78
CA ARG A 297 -15.94 8.67 2.69
C ARG A 297 -14.85 8.66 1.64
N ASP A 298 -13.81 7.86 1.84
CA ASP A 298 -12.67 7.69 0.94
C ASP A 298 -12.55 6.20 0.60
N ILE A 299 -12.97 5.80 -0.61
CA ILE A 299 -12.97 4.40 -1.04
C ILE A 299 -12.18 4.28 -2.34
N ALA A 300 -11.11 3.51 -2.33
CA ALA A 300 -10.32 3.19 -3.53
C ALA A 300 -10.55 1.74 -3.97
N VAL A 301 -10.32 1.46 -5.25
CA VAL A 301 -10.26 0.09 -5.77
C VAL A 301 -8.86 -0.20 -6.30
N TRP A 302 -8.37 -1.40 -6.00
CA TRP A 302 -7.17 -1.93 -6.66
C TRP A 302 -7.55 -2.89 -7.77
N GLY A 303 -7.35 -2.62 -9.06
CA GLY A 303 -6.89 -1.41 -9.74
C GLY A 303 -7.63 -1.21 -11.08
N PHE A 304 -7.18 -0.25 -11.90
CA PHE A 304 -7.88 0.15 -13.13
C PHE A 304 -8.19 -1.05 -14.07
N ASP A 305 -9.40 -1.02 -14.64
CA ASP A 305 -9.93 -2.04 -15.56
C ASP A 305 -9.87 -3.46 -14.98
N ALA A 306 -10.07 -3.54 -13.66
CA ALA A 306 -10.00 -4.77 -12.87
C ALA A 306 -8.70 -5.57 -13.13
N CYS A 307 -7.59 -4.87 -13.34
CA CYS A 307 -6.28 -5.46 -13.62
C CYS A 307 -6.25 -6.39 -14.85
N GLU A 308 -7.10 -6.18 -15.87
CA GLU A 308 -7.21 -7.07 -17.05
C GLU A 308 -5.85 -7.41 -17.69
N HIS A 309 -4.92 -6.46 -17.68
CA HIS A 309 -3.60 -6.57 -18.28
C HIS A 309 -2.57 -7.35 -17.42
N ILE A 310 -2.80 -7.55 -16.11
CA ILE A 310 -1.90 -8.32 -15.24
C ILE A 310 -2.45 -9.73 -15.03
N SER A 311 -2.01 -10.67 -15.86
CA SER A 311 -2.55 -12.03 -15.91
C SER A 311 -2.50 -12.80 -14.58
N TRP A 312 -1.59 -12.44 -13.67
CA TRP A 312 -1.44 -13.10 -12.36
C TRP A 312 -2.51 -12.69 -11.35
N ILE A 313 -2.92 -11.41 -11.36
CA ILE A 313 -3.99 -10.89 -10.48
C ILE A 313 -5.33 -10.66 -11.20
N ARG A 314 -5.41 -10.91 -12.50
CA ARG A 314 -6.64 -10.75 -13.28
C ARG A 314 -7.80 -11.59 -12.71
N PRO A 315 -9.01 -11.01 -12.53
CA PRO A 315 -10.24 -11.74 -12.26
C PRO A 315 -10.65 -12.72 -13.36
N ASP A 316 -11.55 -13.65 -13.06
CA ASP A 316 -12.09 -14.56 -14.09
C ASP A 316 -12.89 -13.80 -15.17
N ASN A 317 -13.54 -12.69 -14.78
CA ASN A 317 -14.29 -11.82 -15.69
C ASN A 317 -13.97 -10.32 -15.41
N PRO A 318 -12.82 -9.80 -15.89
CA PRO A 318 -12.37 -8.45 -15.55
C PRO A 318 -13.37 -7.37 -16.00
N LYS A 319 -14.01 -7.55 -17.17
CA LYS A 319 -15.02 -6.61 -17.68
C LYS A 319 -16.25 -6.50 -16.78
N LEU A 320 -16.72 -7.63 -16.26
CA LEU A 320 -17.84 -7.64 -15.33
C LEU A 320 -17.44 -7.02 -13.99
N VAL A 321 -16.25 -7.35 -13.46
CA VAL A 321 -15.72 -6.74 -12.24
C VAL A 321 -15.62 -5.23 -12.37
N TRP A 322 -15.01 -4.71 -13.44
CA TRP A 322 -14.86 -3.27 -13.63
C TRP A 322 -16.21 -2.56 -13.75
N LYS A 323 -17.15 -3.16 -14.49
CA LYS A 323 -18.54 -2.67 -14.55
C LYS A 323 -19.18 -2.63 -13.15
N THR A 324 -19.04 -3.69 -12.37
CA THR A 324 -19.62 -3.80 -11.02
C THR A 324 -19.01 -2.79 -10.05
N VAL A 325 -17.71 -2.48 -10.16
CA VAL A 325 -17.08 -1.39 -9.41
C VAL A 325 -17.74 -0.04 -9.74
N GLY A 326 -17.95 0.26 -11.03
CA GLY A 326 -18.65 1.47 -11.46
C GLY A 326 -20.08 1.56 -10.91
N GLU A 327 -20.82 0.45 -10.93
CA GLU A 327 -22.16 0.36 -10.32
C GLU A 327 -22.11 0.60 -8.80
N ALA A 328 -21.15 0.00 -8.09
CA ALA A 328 -20.96 0.20 -6.66
C ALA A 328 -20.65 1.67 -6.31
N TYR A 329 -19.75 2.31 -7.07
CA TYR A 329 -19.39 3.72 -6.91
C TYR A 329 -20.58 4.64 -7.20
N ALA A 330 -21.38 4.33 -8.22
CA ALA A 330 -22.58 5.09 -8.54
C ALA A 330 -23.59 5.14 -7.39
N LEU A 331 -23.70 4.06 -6.60
CA LEU A 331 -24.62 3.97 -5.46
C LEU A 331 -24.24 4.91 -4.30
N VAL A 332 -22.95 5.20 -4.13
CA VAL A 332 -22.44 5.92 -2.96
C VAL A 332 -21.95 7.32 -3.26
N LYS A 333 -21.66 7.67 -4.53
CA LYS A 333 -21.00 8.94 -4.90
C LYS A 333 -21.67 10.21 -4.30
N ASP A 334 -22.99 10.20 -4.15
CA ASP A 334 -23.80 11.33 -3.67
C ASP A 334 -24.05 11.30 -2.15
N LEU A 335 -23.44 10.36 -1.43
CA LEU A 335 -23.46 10.34 0.04
C LEU A 335 -22.56 11.44 0.59
N ASN A 336 -23.14 12.29 1.44
CA ASN A 336 -22.44 13.32 2.21
C ASN A 336 -21.69 12.72 3.39
#